data_AF-A0A4Q9DI97-F1
#
_entry.id   AF-A0A4Q9DI97-F1
#
_cell.length_a   1.000
_cell.length_b   1.000
_cell.length_c   1.000
_cell.angle_alpha   90.00
_cell.angle_beta   90.00
_cell.angle_gamma   90.00
#
_symmetry.space_group_name_H-M   'P 1'
#
loop_
_entity.id
_entity.type
_entity.pdbx_description
1 polymer ?
#
loop_
_entity_poly.entity_id
_entity_poly.type
_entity_poly.pdbx_seq_one_letter_code
_entity_poly.pdbx_strand_id
1 'polypeptide(L)'
;MASIMIVDDSPIIRRSLRAILEEQGHYIAVEAEDARAAIELYKHNKIDLITMDIQLPDMSGIEAVRLIRERNPQAVIVIISSVEQKSKVYAAIKMGAKHYIVKPFTAAKIKEVIHAVLGGEPIQKQVPKIESVTNSAEENNSPPKKPEPLKLEAPMLSGLPFELHHMSDRITLIIQRHINNNNVRLLHHCLISLLYFRKVKYVLEFWEPVQHNDGYRLLLDFIAAVRDRKGTVGVVTSDEGYFIQLQAKLRSGVYRSHKEINW
;
A
#
# COMPACT_ATOMS: atom_id res chain seq x y z
N MET A 1 -11.10 -25.07 6.31
CA MET A 1 -11.13 -24.80 4.86
C MET A 1 -12.31 -23.89 4.60
N ALA A 2 -12.15 -22.85 3.77
CA ALA A 2 -13.20 -21.85 3.54
C ALA A 2 -13.48 -21.71 2.04
N SER A 3 -14.74 -21.43 1.71
CA SER A 3 -15.23 -21.09 0.37
C SER A 3 -15.07 -19.58 0.15
N ILE A 4 -14.18 -19.19 -0.77
CA ILE A 4 -13.77 -17.80 -0.97
C ILE A 4 -14.24 -17.29 -2.33
N MET A 5 -14.77 -16.06 -2.35
CA MET A 5 -14.97 -15.28 -3.56
C MET A 5 -13.84 -14.24 -3.71
N ILE A 6 -13.28 -14.15 -4.91
CA ILE A 6 -12.26 -13.12 -5.24
C ILE A 6 -12.88 -12.08 -6.17
N VAL A 7 -12.78 -10.80 -5.81
CA VAL A 7 -13.32 -9.69 -6.61
C VAL A 7 -12.23 -8.68 -6.94
N ASP A 8 -11.84 -8.62 -8.21
CA ASP A 8 -10.83 -7.72 -8.74
C ASP A 8 -10.96 -7.63 -10.26
N ASP A 9 -10.85 -6.44 -10.84
CA ASP A 9 -10.92 -6.24 -12.30
C ASP A 9 -9.65 -6.74 -13.00
N SER A 10 -8.53 -6.87 -12.27
CA SER A 10 -7.27 -7.36 -12.80
C SER A 10 -7.19 -8.90 -12.79
N PRO A 11 -7.12 -9.56 -13.97
CA PRO A 11 -6.95 -11.01 -14.04
C PRO A 11 -5.58 -11.48 -13.49
N ILE A 12 -4.60 -10.59 -13.39
CA ILE A 12 -3.30 -10.90 -12.77
C ILE A 12 -3.47 -11.01 -11.24
N ILE A 13 -4.20 -10.07 -10.64
CA ILE A 13 -4.45 -10.09 -9.19
C ILE A 13 -5.32 -11.28 -8.81
N ARG A 14 -6.39 -11.58 -9.55
CA ARG A 14 -7.24 -12.74 -9.28
C ARG A 14 -6.46 -14.05 -9.31
N ARG A 15 -5.62 -14.26 -10.35
CA ARG A 15 -4.74 -15.44 -10.43
C ARG A 15 -3.75 -15.52 -9.27
N SER A 16 -3.17 -14.39 -8.86
CA SER A 16 -2.25 -14.36 -7.71
C SER A 16 -2.96 -14.70 -6.40
N LEU A 17 -4.13 -14.12 -6.14
CA LEU A 17 -4.91 -14.40 -4.93
C LEU A 17 -5.38 -15.85 -4.90
N ARG A 18 -5.85 -16.38 -6.04
CA ARG A 18 -6.23 -17.78 -6.19
C ARG A 18 -5.08 -18.70 -5.77
N ALA A 19 -3.90 -18.53 -6.37
CA ALA A 19 -2.74 -19.37 -6.07
C ALA A 19 -2.39 -19.35 -4.57
N ILE A 20 -2.37 -18.16 -3.96
CA ILE A 20 -2.05 -17.98 -2.53
C ILE A 20 -3.09 -18.63 -1.62
N LEU A 21 -4.37 -18.51 -1.95
CA LEU A 21 -5.47 -19.02 -1.12
C LEU A 21 -5.66 -20.53 -1.27
N GLU A 22 -5.49 -21.06 -2.48
CA GLU A 22 -5.53 -22.51 -2.75
C GLU A 22 -4.33 -23.22 -2.08
N GLU A 23 -3.13 -22.62 -2.11
CA GLU A 23 -1.96 -23.13 -1.38
C GLU A 23 -2.19 -23.20 0.14
N GLN A 24 -3.07 -22.35 0.67
CA GLN A 24 -3.49 -22.36 2.07
C GLN A 24 -4.63 -23.35 2.37
N GLY A 25 -5.09 -24.12 1.37
CA GLY A 25 -6.17 -25.10 1.51
C GLY A 25 -7.58 -24.52 1.50
N HIS A 26 -7.75 -23.28 1.02
CA HIS A 26 -9.07 -22.70 0.75
C HIS A 26 -9.57 -23.07 -0.63
N TYR A 27 -10.89 -23.02 -0.82
CA TYR A 27 -11.55 -23.29 -2.09
C TYR A 27 -12.02 -21.97 -2.70
N ILE A 28 -11.62 -21.67 -3.95
CA ILE A 28 -12.14 -20.51 -4.67
C ILE A 28 -13.44 -20.90 -5.36
N ALA A 29 -14.56 -20.48 -4.77
CA ALA A 29 -15.89 -20.85 -5.28
C ALA A 29 -16.23 -20.10 -6.56
N VAL A 30 -15.97 -18.79 -6.60
CA VAL A 30 -16.29 -17.92 -7.74
C VAL A 30 -15.33 -16.73 -7.78
N GLU A 31 -15.16 -16.16 -8.97
CA GLU A 31 -14.45 -14.90 -9.19
C GLU A 31 -15.38 -13.88 -9.83
N ALA A 32 -15.18 -12.60 -9.51
CA ALA A 32 -15.90 -11.48 -10.11
C ALA A 32 -14.91 -10.40 -10.58
N GLU A 33 -15.21 -9.78 -11.71
CA GLU A 33 -14.39 -8.71 -12.31
C GLU A 33 -14.95 -7.31 -12.01
N ASP A 34 -16.18 -7.25 -11.49
CA ASP A 34 -16.89 -6.02 -11.18
C ASP A 34 -17.82 -6.21 -9.95
N ALA A 35 -18.31 -5.10 -9.40
CA ALA A 35 -19.08 -5.13 -8.15
C ALA A 35 -20.49 -5.71 -8.35
N ARG A 36 -21.15 -5.45 -9.48
CA ARG A 36 -22.47 -6.05 -9.79
C ARG A 36 -22.41 -7.57 -9.85
N ALA A 37 -21.42 -8.12 -10.56
CA ALA A 37 -21.17 -9.55 -10.65
C ALA A 37 -20.90 -10.13 -9.26
N ALA A 38 -20.09 -9.46 -8.44
CA ALA A 38 -19.83 -9.89 -7.06
C ALA A 38 -21.11 -9.99 -6.22
N ILE A 39 -21.99 -8.99 -6.31
CA ILE A 39 -23.26 -8.96 -5.57
C ILE A 39 -24.19 -10.08 -6.05
N GLU A 40 -24.30 -10.32 -7.35
CA GLU A 40 -25.14 -11.40 -7.90
C GLU A 40 -24.58 -12.78 -7.56
N LEU A 41 -23.27 -13.00 -7.72
CA LEU A 41 -22.63 -14.27 -7.40
C LEU A 41 -22.74 -14.60 -5.91
N TYR A 42 -22.61 -13.62 -5.03
CA TYR A 42 -22.76 -13.81 -3.59
C TYR A 42 -24.16 -14.33 -3.20
N LYS A 43 -25.22 -13.96 -3.93
CA LYS A 43 -26.58 -14.46 -3.64
C LYS A 43 -26.75 -15.94 -3.95
N HIS A 44 -26.04 -16.44 -4.96
CA HIS A 44 -26.25 -17.79 -5.50
C HIS A 44 -25.22 -18.80 -4.97
N ASN A 45 -24.17 -18.34 -4.30
CA ASN A 45 -23.07 -19.18 -3.83
C ASN A 45 -22.93 -19.09 -2.30
N LYS A 46 -22.56 -20.21 -1.67
CA LYS A 46 -22.17 -20.23 -0.26
C LYS A 46 -20.73 -19.74 -0.13
N ILE A 47 -20.57 -18.50 0.32
CA ILE A 47 -19.28 -17.83 0.46
C ILE A 47 -19.01 -17.55 1.93
N ASP A 48 -17.89 -18.08 2.44
CA ASP A 48 -17.44 -17.87 3.82
C ASP A 48 -16.64 -16.57 3.93
N LEU A 49 -15.93 -16.18 2.86
CA LEU A 49 -15.14 -14.95 2.81
C LEU A 49 -15.09 -14.33 1.42
N ILE A 50 -15.11 -13.01 1.36
CA ILE A 50 -14.94 -12.23 0.14
C ILE A 50 -13.64 -11.44 0.22
N THR A 51 -12.77 -11.55 -0.78
CA THR A 51 -11.74 -10.54 -1.03
C THR A 51 -12.29 -9.53 -2.05
N MET A 52 -12.19 -8.24 -1.74
CA MET A 52 -12.87 -7.19 -2.50
C MET A 52 -11.94 -6.02 -2.80
N ASP A 53 -11.69 -5.72 -4.08
CA ASP A 53 -11.05 -4.47 -4.47
C ASP A 53 -12.02 -3.28 -4.36
N ILE A 54 -11.48 -2.08 -4.12
CA ILE A 54 -12.29 -0.85 -4.08
C ILE A 54 -12.52 -0.27 -5.47
N GLN A 55 -11.54 -0.36 -6.37
CA GLN A 55 -11.53 0.32 -7.66
C GLN A 55 -12.04 -0.62 -8.75
N LEU A 56 -13.33 -0.91 -8.70
CA LEU A 56 -14.00 -1.71 -9.72
C LEU A 56 -14.56 -0.81 -10.84
N PRO A 57 -14.71 -1.33 -12.08
CA PRO A 57 -15.07 -0.53 -13.24
C PRO A 57 -16.49 0.05 -13.22
N ASP A 58 -17.40 -0.57 -12.47
CA ASP A 58 -18.82 -0.22 -12.45
C ASP A 58 -19.22 0.63 -11.23
N MET A 59 -18.86 0.19 -10.02
CA MET A 59 -19.07 0.92 -8.77
C MET A 59 -17.98 0.63 -7.75
N SER A 60 -17.86 1.47 -6.73
CA SER A 60 -16.87 1.26 -5.66
C SER A 60 -17.11 -0.05 -4.90
N GLY A 61 -16.05 -0.80 -4.62
CA GLY A 61 -16.13 -2.00 -3.77
C GLY A 61 -16.62 -1.70 -2.34
N ILE A 62 -16.48 -0.46 -1.85
CA ILE A 62 -17.07 -0.05 -0.57
C ILE A 62 -18.60 -0.08 -0.65
N GLU A 63 -19.16 0.31 -1.80
CA GLU A 63 -20.60 0.26 -2.04
C GLU A 63 -21.07 -1.18 -2.17
N ALA A 64 -20.29 -2.04 -2.83
CA ALA A 64 -20.55 -3.48 -2.87
C ALA A 64 -20.56 -4.10 -1.46
N VAL A 65 -19.59 -3.74 -0.60
CA VAL A 65 -19.57 -4.15 0.81
C VAL A 65 -20.87 -3.78 1.51
N ARG A 66 -21.31 -2.52 1.37
CA ARG A 66 -22.55 -2.03 1.99
C ARG A 66 -23.75 -2.88 1.54
N LEU A 67 -23.92 -3.08 0.24
CA LEU A 67 -25.05 -3.83 -0.34
C LEU A 67 -25.05 -5.31 0.06
N ILE A 68 -23.88 -5.94 0.13
CA ILE A 68 -23.74 -7.33 0.59
C ILE A 68 -24.08 -7.43 2.08
N ARG A 69 -23.58 -6.50 2.89
CA ARG A 69 -23.77 -6.47 4.35
C ARG A 69 -25.19 -6.14 4.78
N GLU A 70 -25.92 -5.33 3.99
CA GLU A 70 -27.35 -5.07 4.20
C GLU A 70 -28.19 -6.33 4.07
N ARG A 71 -27.81 -7.24 3.16
CA ARG A 71 -28.49 -8.52 2.97
C ARG A 71 -28.01 -9.58 3.97
N ASN A 72 -26.70 -9.60 4.26
CA ASN A 72 -26.10 -10.52 5.21
C ASN A 72 -25.15 -9.77 6.16
N PRO A 73 -25.64 -9.38 7.35
CA PRO A 73 -24.83 -8.73 8.38
C PRO A 73 -23.72 -9.61 8.99
N GLN A 74 -23.60 -10.87 8.59
CA GLN A 74 -22.51 -11.77 8.98
C GLN A 74 -21.48 -12.01 7.87
N ALA A 75 -21.67 -11.43 6.68
CA ALA A 75 -20.70 -11.56 5.59
C ALA A 75 -19.30 -11.11 6.05
N VAL A 76 -18.30 -11.97 5.83
CA VAL A 76 -16.89 -11.69 6.13
C VAL A 76 -16.24 -11.16 4.86
N ILE A 77 -15.82 -9.90 4.91
CA ILE A 77 -15.24 -9.21 3.74
C ILE A 77 -13.90 -8.61 4.12
N VAL A 78 -12.87 -8.91 3.34
CA VAL A 78 -11.54 -8.32 3.43
C VAL A 78 -11.33 -7.46 2.19
N ILE A 79 -11.07 -6.16 2.40
CA ILE A 79 -10.70 -5.30 1.28
C ILE A 79 -9.25 -5.57 0.89
N ILE A 80 -8.97 -5.70 -0.40
CA ILE A 80 -7.61 -5.79 -0.94
C ILE A 80 -7.49 -4.78 -2.08
N SER A 81 -6.84 -3.64 -1.85
CA SER A 81 -6.83 -2.55 -2.84
C SER A 81 -5.55 -1.73 -2.88
N SER A 82 -5.27 -1.09 -4.02
CA SER A 82 -4.19 -0.10 -4.19
C SER A 82 -4.53 1.26 -3.55
N VAL A 83 -5.77 1.43 -3.09
CA VAL A 83 -6.16 2.61 -2.34
C VAL A 83 -5.51 2.57 -0.96
N GLU A 84 -4.80 3.61 -0.56
CA GLU A 84 -4.21 3.71 0.80
C GLU A 84 -4.81 4.87 1.63
N GLN A 85 -5.75 5.60 1.05
CA GLN A 85 -6.37 6.75 1.69
C GLN A 85 -7.07 6.32 2.97
N LYS A 86 -6.59 6.84 4.12
CA LYS A 86 -7.16 6.55 5.45
C LYS A 86 -8.68 6.74 5.51
N SER A 87 -9.21 7.73 4.80
CA SER A 87 -10.66 7.98 4.69
C SER A 87 -11.41 6.81 4.06
N LYS A 88 -10.88 6.20 3.01
CA LYS A 88 -11.49 5.05 2.33
C LYS A 88 -11.30 3.76 3.11
N VAL A 89 -10.16 3.56 3.75
CA VAL A 89 -9.94 2.44 4.70
C VAL A 89 -10.97 2.52 5.82
N TYR A 90 -11.11 3.69 6.46
CA TYR A 90 -12.07 3.91 7.53
C TYR A 90 -13.51 3.73 7.07
N ALA A 91 -13.87 4.24 5.89
CA ALA A 91 -15.19 4.04 5.29
C ALA A 91 -15.49 2.55 5.08
N ALA A 92 -14.56 1.77 4.55
CA ALA A 92 -14.74 0.34 4.34
C ALA A 92 -14.96 -0.43 5.65
N ILE A 93 -14.15 -0.15 6.67
CA ILE A 93 -14.32 -0.76 8.00
C ILE A 93 -15.67 -0.36 8.61
N LYS A 94 -16.07 0.91 8.50
CA LYS A 94 -17.38 1.40 8.96
C LYS A 94 -18.54 0.72 8.24
N MET A 95 -18.38 0.36 6.96
CA MET A 95 -19.39 -0.37 6.19
C MET A 95 -19.41 -1.89 6.50
N GLY A 96 -18.52 -2.37 7.36
CA GLY A 96 -18.53 -3.75 7.86
C GLY A 96 -17.48 -4.67 7.24
N ALA A 97 -16.48 -4.13 6.53
CA ALA A 97 -15.29 -4.90 6.19
C ALA A 97 -14.55 -5.31 7.47
N LYS A 98 -14.12 -6.57 7.55
CA LYS A 98 -13.42 -7.13 8.71
C LYS A 98 -11.94 -6.75 8.73
N HIS A 99 -11.34 -6.58 7.56
CA HIS A 99 -9.97 -6.12 7.46
C HIS A 99 -9.68 -5.47 6.11
N TYR A 100 -8.46 -4.94 5.98
CA TYR A 100 -7.96 -4.17 4.86
C TYR A 100 -6.52 -4.56 4.57
N ILE A 101 -6.22 -4.85 3.31
CA ILE A 101 -4.88 -5.15 2.80
C ILE A 101 -4.59 -4.20 1.65
N VAL A 102 -3.42 -3.58 1.69
CA VAL A 102 -2.93 -2.72 0.63
C VAL A 102 -2.19 -3.55 -0.42
N LYS A 103 -2.38 -3.25 -1.69
CA LYS A 103 -1.55 -3.79 -2.80
C LYS A 103 -0.26 -2.96 -2.93
N PRO A 104 0.91 -3.57 -3.16
CA PRO A 104 1.14 -5.01 -3.35
C PRO A 104 1.08 -5.78 -2.02
N PHE A 105 0.54 -6.99 -2.06
CA PHE A 105 0.44 -7.89 -0.90
C PHE A 105 1.45 -9.05 -0.98
N THR A 106 1.76 -9.64 0.17
CA THR A 106 2.55 -10.87 0.25
C THR A 106 1.66 -12.05 0.62
N ALA A 107 2.03 -13.26 0.21
CA ALA A 107 1.33 -14.48 0.60
C ALA A 107 1.21 -14.61 2.14
N ALA A 108 2.28 -14.25 2.86
CA ALA A 108 2.29 -14.21 4.32
C ALA A 108 1.24 -13.24 4.89
N LYS A 109 1.07 -12.05 4.30
CA LYS A 109 0.08 -11.08 4.77
C LYS A 109 -1.34 -11.54 4.49
N ILE A 110 -1.61 -12.10 3.30
CA ILE A 110 -2.91 -12.72 3.00
C ILE A 110 -3.21 -13.81 4.02
N LYS A 111 -2.27 -14.72 4.26
CA LYS A 111 -2.45 -15.83 5.21
C LYS A 111 -2.77 -15.34 6.62
N GLU A 112 -1.99 -14.40 7.13
CA GLU A 112 -2.20 -13.79 8.45
C GLU A 112 -3.62 -13.23 8.59
N VAL A 113 -4.04 -12.42 7.62
CA VAL A 113 -5.34 -11.73 7.65
C VAL A 113 -6.50 -12.71 7.51
N ILE A 114 -6.45 -13.61 6.53
CA ILE A 114 -7.51 -14.57 6.25
C ILE A 114 -7.70 -15.52 7.44
N HIS A 115 -6.61 -16.00 8.04
CA HIS A 115 -6.65 -16.82 9.26
C HIS A 115 -7.31 -16.08 10.42
N ALA A 116 -6.93 -14.81 10.64
CA ALA A 116 -7.47 -14.01 11.74
C ALA A 116 -8.98 -13.73 11.58
N VAL A 117 -9.43 -13.35 10.37
CA VAL A 117 -10.86 -13.02 10.14
C VAL A 117 -11.78 -14.23 10.12
N LEU A 118 -11.24 -15.42 9.83
CA LEU A 118 -11.97 -16.70 9.90
C LEU A 118 -11.98 -17.31 11.31
N GLY A 119 -11.45 -16.61 12.32
CA GLY A 119 -11.56 -17.00 13.72
C GLY A 119 -10.44 -17.91 14.24
N GLY A 120 -9.30 -17.97 13.56
CA GLY A 120 -8.13 -18.63 14.12
C GLY A 120 -7.30 -17.69 15.02
N GLU A 121 -6.73 -18.24 16.08
CA GLU A 121 -5.83 -17.52 17.02
C GLU A 121 -4.72 -16.77 16.26
N PRO A 122 -4.29 -15.58 16.73
CA PRO A 122 -3.20 -14.85 16.11
C PRO A 122 -1.97 -15.75 16.00
N ILE A 123 -1.41 -15.90 14.79
CA ILE A 123 -0.15 -16.61 14.58
C ILE A 123 0.90 -15.88 15.42
N GLN A 124 1.29 -16.48 16.54
CA GLN A 124 2.34 -15.95 17.41
C GLN A 124 3.58 -15.73 16.55
N LYS A 125 3.99 -14.47 16.39
CA LYS A 125 5.30 -14.15 15.81
C LYS A 125 6.33 -14.84 16.71
N GLN A 126 7.11 -15.77 16.16
CA GLN A 126 8.38 -16.13 16.77
C GLN A 126 9.25 -14.86 16.80
N VAL A 127 9.26 -14.21 17.95
CA VAL A 127 10.27 -13.21 18.28
C VAL A 127 11.60 -13.99 18.44
N PRO A 128 12.70 -13.54 17.83
CA PRO A 128 14.01 -14.14 18.09
C PRO A 128 14.28 -14.11 19.59
N LYS A 129 14.54 -15.29 20.16
CA LYS A 129 14.88 -15.48 21.57
C LYS A 129 16.22 -14.77 21.81
N ILE A 130 16.18 -13.61 22.46
CA ILE A 130 17.40 -13.00 23.02
C ILE A 130 17.65 -13.72 24.34
N GLU A 131 18.77 -14.41 24.39
CA GLU A 131 19.25 -15.14 25.54
C GLU A 131 19.49 -14.22 26.74
N SER A 132 19.19 -14.80 27.90
CA SER A 132 19.37 -14.35 29.27
C SER A 132 20.58 -13.44 29.52
N VAL A 133 20.32 -12.30 30.16
CA VAL A 133 21.17 -11.77 31.22
C VAL A 133 20.28 -11.43 32.43
N THR A 134 20.46 -12.24 33.47
CA THR A 134 20.24 -12.04 34.92
C THR A 134 20.17 -10.57 35.37
N ASN A 135 19.34 -10.12 36.33
CA ASN A 135 19.10 -10.64 37.67
C ASN A 135 17.90 -9.92 38.36
N SER A 136 17.37 -10.59 39.39
CA SER A 136 16.71 -10.12 40.62
C SER A 136 15.36 -9.36 40.58
N ALA A 137 14.32 -10.12 40.97
CA ALA A 137 13.25 -9.84 41.94
C ALA A 137 12.95 -8.39 42.38
N GLU A 138 11.67 -8.01 42.28
CA GLU A 138 10.82 -7.68 43.45
C GLU A 138 9.35 -7.49 43.02
N GLU A 139 8.45 -8.21 43.72
CA GLU A 139 7.01 -8.05 43.65
C GLU A 139 6.60 -6.71 44.27
N ASN A 140 5.64 -6.01 43.66
CA ASN A 140 4.68 -5.22 44.46
C ASN A 140 3.36 -4.98 43.70
N ASN A 141 2.29 -5.42 44.36
CA ASN A 141 0.89 -5.30 43.97
C ASN A 141 0.43 -3.84 43.83
N SER A 142 -0.28 -3.52 42.75
CA SER A 142 -1.08 -2.29 42.61
C SER A 142 -2.31 -2.56 41.73
N PRO A 143 -3.48 -1.94 42.01
CA PRO A 143 -4.76 -2.24 41.36
C PRO A 143 -4.76 -1.90 39.86
N PRO A 144 -5.69 -2.47 39.05
CA PRO A 144 -5.64 -2.37 37.59
C PRO A 144 -5.70 -0.91 37.14
N LYS A 145 -4.63 -0.45 36.48
CA LYS A 145 -4.61 0.84 35.78
C LYS A 145 -5.67 0.82 34.67
N LYS A 146 -6.44 1.91 34.56
CA LYS A 146 -7.36 2.20 33.44
C LYS A 146 -6.71 1.81 32.11
N PRO A 147 -7.46 1.23 31.15
CA PRO A 147 -6.91 0.94 29.83
C PRO A 147 -6.44 2.25 29.21
N GLU A 148 -5.11 2.42 29.13
CA GLU A 148 -4.51 3.47 28.33
C GLU A 148 -4.89 3.21 26.87
N PRO A 149 -5.26 4.27 26.11
CA PRO A 149 -5.53 4.11 24.69
C PRO A 149 -4.32 3.45 24.04
N LEU A 150 -4.56 2.38 23.27
CA LEU A 150 -3.55 1.73 22.45
C LEU A 150 -2.78 2.83 21.70
N LYS A 151 -1.55 3.11 22.12
CA LYS A 151 -0.59 3.82 21.29
C LYS A 151 -0.27 2.87 20.15
N LEU A 152 -1.01 3.02 19.05
CA LEU A 152 -0.59 2.55 17.75
C LEU A 152 0.68 3.33 17.38
N GLU A 153 1.83 2.88 17.88
CA GLU A 153 3.10 3.20 17.25
C GLU A 153 3.06 2.54 15.88
N ALA A 154 2.98 3.34 14.83
CA ALA A 154 2.94 2.89 13.44
C ALA A 154 4.35 2.50 12.99
N PRO A 155 4.71 1.21 12.87
CA PRO A 155 6.02 0.83 12.37
C PRO A 155 5.82 0.38 10.93
N MET A 156 6.04 1.26 9.95
CA MET A 156 6.39 0.93 8.55
C MET A 156 6.60 2.16 7.63
N LEU A 157 6.42 3.39 8.13
CA LEU A 157 6.83 4.60 7.37
C LEU A 157 8.26 5.06 7.69
N SER A 158 8.93 4.50 8.70
CA SER A 158 10.30 4.91 9.09
C SER A 158 11.43 4.31 8.24
N GLY A 159 11.11 3.48 7.24
CA GLY A 159 12.08 2.72 6.43
C GLY A 159 12.03 2.95 4.92
N LEU A 160 11.11 3.77 4.41
CA LEU A 160 11.09 4.11 2.99
C LEU A 160 12.19 5.13 2.69
N PRO A 161 12.92 5.00 1.57
CA PRO A 161 13.93 5.99 1.20
C PRO A 161 13.32 7.25 0.57
N PHE A 162 11.99 7.28 0.39
CA PHE A 162 11.26 8.40 -0.15
C PHE A 162 9.85 8.53 0.45
N GLU A 163 9.31 9.73 0.40
CA GLU A 163 7.92 10.07 0.71
C GLU A 163 7.20 10.55 -0.55
N LEU A 164 5.88 10.33 -0.61
CA LEU A 164 5.05 10.75 -1.73
C LEU A 164 3.87 11.58 -1.24
N HIS A 165 3.80 12.84 -1.68
CA HIS A 165 2.72 13.76 -1.37
C HIS A 165 1.91 14.07 -2.62
N HIS A 166 0.58 14.01 -2.50
CA HIS A 166 -0.34 14.33 -3.57
C HIS A 166 -1.12 15.59 -3.23
N MET A 167 -0.94 16.65 -4.03
CA MET A 167 -1.69 17.90 -3.96
C MET A 167 -2.67 17.99 -5.13
N SER A 168 -3.59 18.97 -5.11
CA SER A 168 -4.62 19.10 -6.15
C SER A 168 -4.07 19.39 -7.55
N ASP A 169 -2.89 19.99 -7.67
CA ASP A 169 -2.25 20.39 -8.94
C ASP A 169 -0.90 19.74 -9.22
N ARG A 170 -0.34 19.01 -8.25
CA ARG A 170 1.00 18.40 -8.34
C ARG A 170 1.17 17.17 -7.45
N ILE A 171 2.15 16.35 -7.81
CA ILE A 171 2.65 15.24 -6.98
C ILE A 171 4.10 15.50 -6.62
N THR A 172 4.44 15.43 -5.34
CA THR A 172 5.81 15.60 -4.85
C THR A 172 6.37 14.26 -4.37
N LEU A 173 7.50 13.85 -4.93
CA LEU A 173 8.29 12.70 -4.46
C LEU A 173 9.54 13.24 -3.76
N ILE A 174 9.65 13.00 -2.45
CA ILE A 174 10.76 13.47 -1.62
C ILE A 174 11.69 12.29 -1.36
N ILE A 175 12.93 12.33 -1.82
CA ILE A 175 13.97 11.35 -1.49
C ILE A 175 14.72 11.85 -0.26
N GLN A 176 14.40 11.22 0.87
CA GLN A 176 14.93 11.62 2.19
C GLN A 176 16.22 10.89 2.57
N ARG A 177 16.53 9.77 1.90
CA ARG A 177 17.67 8.91 2.25
C ARG A 177 18.29 8.29 1.00
N HIS A 178 19.54 7.86 1.13
CA HIS A 178 20.24 7.12 0.10
C HIS A 178 19.47 5.90 -0.45
N ILE A 179 19.32 5.86 -1.78
CA ILE A 179 18.81 4.69 -2.50
C ILE A 179 19.89 3.60 -2.52
N ASN A 180 19.53 2.35 -2.22
CA ASN A 180 20.43 1.20 -2.21
C ASN A 180 19.75 -0.04 -2.83
N ASN A 181 20.49 -1.14 -2.94
CA ASN A 181 19.99 -2.41 -3.51
C ASN A 181 18.72 -2.94 -2.84
N ASN A 182 18.53 -2.67 -1.54
CA ASN A 182 17.39 -3.19 -0.79
C ASN A 182 16.11 -2.41 -1.07
N ASN A 183 16.22 -1.14 -1.47
CA ASN A 183 15.08 -0.23 -1.58
C ASN A 183 14.85 0.34 -3.00
N VAL A 184 15.77 0.14 -3.94
CA VAL A 184 15.65 0.62 -5.32
C VAL A 184 14.42 0.05 -6.05
N ARG A 185 14.01 -1.18 -5.71
CA ARG A 185 12.79 -1.80 -6.25
C ARG A 185 11.52 -1.05 -5.82
N LEU A 186 11.50 -0.49 -4.61
CA LEU A 186 10.37 0.31 -4.13
C LEU A 186 10.28 1.62 -4.90
N LEU A 187 11.42 2.26 -5.15
CA LEU A 187 11.49 3.48 -5.97
C LEU A 187 10.99 3.19 -7.39
N HIS A 188 11.42 2.07 -7.98
CA HIS A 188 10.95 1.64 -9.30
C HIS A 188 9.43 1.50 -9.37
N HIS A 189 8.82 0.76 -8.44
CA HIS A 189 7.36 0.59 -8.42
C HIS A 189 6.62 1.91 -8.21
N CYS A 190 7.14 2.79 -7.35
CA CYS A 190 6.58 4.13 -7.15
C CYS A 190 6.57 4.93 -8.46
N LEU A 191 7.73 5.04 -9.12
CA LEU A 191 7.87 5.81 -10.36
C LEU A 191 7.00 5.27 -11.50
N ILE A 192 6.92 3.95 -11.68
CA ILE A 192 6.03 3.34 -12.67
C ILE A 192 4.56 3.69 -12.37
N SER A 193 4.15 3.57 -11.11
CA SER A 193 2.77 3.86 -10.70
C SER A 193 2.41 5.32 -10.94
N LEU A 194 3.36 6.23 -10.71
CA LEU A 194 3.20 7.66 -10.99
C LEU A 194 2.95 7.95 -12.48
N LEU A 195 3.51 7.16 -13.40
CA LEU A 195 3.29 7.34 -14.83
C LEU A 195 1.84 7.04 -15.25
N TYR A 196 1.04 6.32 -14.46
CA TYR A 196 -0.36 6.04 -14.79
C TYR A 196 -1.25 7.30 -14.74
N PHE A 197 -0.87 8.31 -13.97
CA PHE A 197 -1.62 9.56 -13.87
C PHE A 197 -1.39 10.44 -15.11
N ARG A 198 -2.47 10.80 -15.81
CA ARG A 198 -2.42 11.72 -16.97
C ARG A 198 -2.37 13.18 -16.52
N LYS A 199 -1.40 13.93 -17.07
CA LYS A 199 -1.26 15.40 -16.95
C LYS A 199 -1.04 15.92 -15.53
N VAL A 200 0.02 15.46 -14.85
CA VAL A 200 0.38 15.95 -13.52
C VAL A 200 1.73 16.66 -13.58
N LYS A 201 1.86 17.74 -12.79
CA LYS A 201 3.17 18.35 -12.49
C LYS A 201 3.81 17.52 -11.38
N TYR A 202 4.97 16.95 -11.65
CA TYR A 202 5.74 16.23 -10.63
C TYR A 202 6.81 17.14 -10.06
N VAL A 203 7.05 17.04 -8.77
CA VAL A 203 8.17 17.69 -8.08
C VAL A 203 9.02 16.60 -7.47
N LEU A 204 10.28 16.50 -7.88
CA LEU A 204 11.26 15.59 -7.30
C LEU A 204 12.12 16.39 -6.34
N GLU A 205 12.02 16.08 -5.06
CA GLU A 205 12.78 16.75 -4.01
C GLU A 205 13.85 15.81 -3.47
N PHE A 206 15.10 16.25 -3.47
CA PHE A 206 16.25 15.45 -3.05
C PHE A 206 16.90 16.09 -1.83
N TRP A 207 16.81 15.40 -0.69
CA TRP A 207 17.52 15.77 0.54
C TRP A 207 18.93 15.16 0.58
N GLU A 208 19.09 13.99 -0.04
CA GLU A 208 20.39 13.34 -0.25
C GLU A 208 20.60 12.97 -1.72
N PRO A 209 21.85 12.99 -2.22
CA PRO A 209 22.16 12.54 -3.57
C PRO A 209 21.88 11.04 -3.78
N VAL A 210 21.31 10.71 -4.95
CA VAL A 210 21.12 9.31 -5.37
C VAL A 210 22.41 8.81 -6.03
N GLN A 211 23.25 8.13 -5.27
CA GLN A 211 24.53 7.59 -5.78
C GLN A 211 24.38 6.21 -6.44
N HIS A 212 23.32 5.49 -6.13
CA HIS A 212 23.11 4.15 -6.68
C HIS A 212 22.70 4.22 -8.15
N ASN A 213 23.49 3.62 -9.03
CA ASN A 213 23.33 3.70 -10.48
C ASN A 213 21.92 3.35 -10.96
N ASP A 214 21.33 2.27 -10.45
CA ASP A 214 19.96 1.89 -10.83
C ASP A 214 18.92 2.91 -10.37
N GLY A 215 18.99 3.38 -9.12
CA GLY A 215 18.07 4.40 -8.61
C GLY A 215 18.17 5.69 -9.42
N TYR A 216 19.40 6.07 -9.78
CA TYR A 216 19.66 7.22 -10.62
C TYR A 216 19.08 7.05 -12.03
N ARG A 217 19.30 5.90 -12.67
CA ARG A 217 18.74 5.60 -14.00
C ARG A 217 17.22 5.64 -14.00
N LEU A 218 16.59 5.07 -12.98
CA LEU A 218 15.13 5.06 -12.85
C LEU A 218 14.54 6.47 -12.80
N LEU A 219 15.20 7.40 -12.10
CA LEU A 219 14.76 8.79 -12.04
C LEU A 219 14.89 9.46 -13.40
N LEU A 220 15.98 9.21 -14.14
CA LEU A 220 16.13 9.72 -15.51
C LEU A 220 15.04 9.19 -16.45
N ASP A 221 14.79 7.89 -16.42
CA ASP A 221 13.79 7.21 -17.25
C ASP A 221 12.38 7.75 -16.93
N PHE A 222 12.08 7.96 -15.65
CA PHE A 222 10.83 8.56 -15.20
C PHE A 222 10.64 9.97 -15.76
N ILE A 223 11.65 10.84 -15.63
CA ILE A 223 11.58 12.22 -16.13
C ILE A 223 11.36 12.24 -17.65
N ALA A 224 12.07 11.38 -18.39
CA ALA A 224 11.87 11.24 -19.82
C ALA A 224 10.45 10.79 -20.17
N ALA A 225 9.93 9.76 -19.48
CA ALA A 225 8.59 9.24 -19.72
C ALA A 225 7.47 10.25 -19.41
N VAL A 226 7.61 11.05 -18.33
CA VAL A 226 6.66 12.13 -18.02
C VAL A 226 6.65 13.17 -19.15
N ARG A 227 7.82 13.55 -19.64
CA ARG A 227 7.96 14.56 -20.70
C ARG A 227 7.36 14.07 -22.02
N ASP A 228 7.61 12.82 -22.41
CA ASP A 228 7.05 12.26 -23.65
C ASP A 228 5.51 12.25 -23.63
N ARG A 229 4.92 12.25 -22.43
CA ARG A 229 3.48 12.39 -22.18
C ARG A 229 3.01 13.85 -22.04
N LYS A 230 3.86 14.83 -22.37
CA LYS A 230 3.63 16.29 -22.21
C LYS A 230 3.37 16.73 -20.76
N GLY A 231 3.87 15.97 -19.78
CA GLY A 231 3.85 16.37 -18.37
C GLY A 231 5.00 17.32 -18.02
N THR A 232 5.03 17.81 -16.78
CA THR A 232 6.10 18.69 -16.28
C THR A 232 6.75 18.04 -15.07
N VAL A 233 8.09 18.07 -15.02
CA VAL A 233 8.85 17.68 -13.83
C VAL A 233 9.67 18.87 -13.35
N GLY A 234 9.44 19.24 -12.10
CA GLY A 234 10.28 20.13 -11.31
C GLY A 234 11.29 19.32 -10.50
N VAL A 235 12.52 19.79 -10.40
CA VAL A 235 13.56 19.16 -9.58
C VAL A 235 14.06 20.17 -8.56
N VAL A 236 14.10 19.74 -7.30
CA VAL A 236 14.46 20.53 -6.13
C VAL A 236 15.53 19.81 -5.34
N THR A 237 16.62 20.49 -5.04
CA THR A 237 17.63 19.99 -4.11
C THR A 237 18.33 21.15 -3.41
N SER A 238 18.88 20.88 -2.23
CA SER A 238 19.75 21.79 -1.48
C SER A 238 21.24 21.60 -1.81
N ASP A 239 21.62 20.49 -2.48
CA ASP A 239 22.99 20.19 -2.90
C ASP A 239 23.28 20.78 -4.29
N GLU A 240 24.08 21.84 -4.32
CA GLU A 240 24.44 22.57 -5.55
C GLU A 240 25.29 21.74 -6.52
N GLY A 241 26.15 20.86 -6.01
CA GLY A 241 26.96 19.96 -6.86
C GLY A 241 26.10 18.91 -7.55
N TYR A 242 25.16 18.33 -6.81
CA TYR A 242 24.18 17.37 -7.35
C TYR A 242 23.19 18.05 -8.30
N PHE A 243 22.80 19.29 -8.01
CA PHE A 243 21.96 20.12 -8.89
C PHE A 243 22.58 20.29 -10.28
N ILE A 244 23.87 20.66 -10.36
CA ILE A 244 24.59 20.83 -11.63
C ILE A 244 24.64 19.52 -12.41
N GLN A 245 24.89 18.38 -11.73
CA GLN A 245 24.93 17.07 -12.38
C GLN A 245 23.57 16.68 -12.98
N LEU A 246 22.48 16.93 -12.26
CA LEU A 246 21.12 16.67 -12.74
C LEU A 246 20.80 17.57 -13.93
N GLN A 247 21.06 18.87 -13.84
CA GLN A 247 20.79 19.81 -14.92
C GLN A 247 21.58 19.50 -16.20
N ALA A 248 22.84 19.07 -16.08
CA ALA A 248 23.68 18.69 -17.22
C ALA A 248 23.15 17.44 -17.95
N LYS A 249 22.64 16.46 -17.20
CA LYS A 249 22.11 15.20 -17.76
C LYS A 249 20.68 15.33 -18.25
N LEU A 250 19.87 16.11 -17.55
CA LEU A 250 18.48 16.36 -17.86
C LEU A 250 18.36 17.67 -18.64
N ARG A 251 18.53 17.60 -19.96
CA ARG A 251 18.48 18.75 -20.88
C ARG A 251 17.13 19.50 -20.91
N SER A 252 16.11 18.99 -20.23
CA SER A 252 14.75 19.56 -20.16
C SER A 252 14.12 19.27 -18.81
N GLY A 253 13.72 20.31 -18.06
CA GLY A 253 13.12 20.24 -16.73
C GLY A 253 13.06 21.64 -16.10
N VAL A 254 12.19 21.85 -15.11
CA VAL A 254 12.17 23.11 -14.34
C VAL A 254 12.98 22.90 -13.07
N TYR A 255 14.15 23.51 -13.00
CA TYR A 255 15.05 23.38 -11.85
C TYR A 255 14.89 24.57 -10.92
N ARG A 256 14.80 24.31 -9.61
CA ARG A 256 14.76 25.33 -8.57
C ARG A 256 15.58 24.86 -7.38
N SER A 257 16.35 25.76 -6.79
CA SER A 257 16.98 25.46 -5.50
C SER A 257 15.94 25.48 -4.39
N HIS A 258 16.18 24.77 -3.29
CA HIS A 258 15.27 24.80 -2.13
C HIS A 258 15.09 26.22 -1.55
N LYS A 259 16.05 27.13 -1.81
CA LYS A 259 16.00 28.55 -1.41
C LYS A 259 15.08 29.40 -2.30
N GLU A 260 14.76 28.94 -3.51
CA GLU A 260 13.90 29.65 -4.48
C GLU A 260 12.42 29.29 -4.36
N ILE A 261 12.10 28.28 -3.55
CA ILE A 261 10.75 27.78 -3.34
C ILE A 261 10.29 28.27 -1.96
N ASN A 262 9.60 29.40 -1.93
CA ASN A 262 8.88 29.82 -0.74
C ASN A 262 7.64 28.94 -0.58
N TRP A 263 7.58 28.20 0.52
CA TRP A 263 6.44 27.37 0.91
C TRP A 263 5.26 28.21 1.43
#